data_AF-A0A1F7NXT0-F1
#
_entry.id   AF-A0A1F7NXT0-F1
#
_cell.length_a   1.000
_cell.length_b   1.000
_cell.length_c   1.000
_cell.angle_alpha   90.00
_cell.angle_beta   90.00
_cell.angle_gamma   90.00
#
_symmetry.space_group_name_H-M   'P 1'
#
loop_
_entity.id
_entity.type
_entity.pdbx_description
1 polymer ?
#
loop_
_entity_poly.entity_id
_entity_poly.type
_entity_poly.pdbx_seq_one_letter_code
_entity_poly.pdbx_strand_id
1 'polypeptide(L)'
;MTARDATLALRKVAALRALCLRLPHLPTPAEQERLRQFETLVASPEAATDVDVDALVVGWRRWWLTGRIDLLLAMASRLPAALAERDLRLAGYLQAARMRNSAEERPPPPPTATHRA
;
A
#
# COMPACT_ATOMS: atom_id res chain seq x y z
N MET A 1 -12.76 -28.49 -11.32
CA MET A 1 -12.73 -27.50 -10.22
C MET A 1 -13.93 -26.58 -10.41
N THR A 2 -14.87 -26.54 -9.48
CA THR A 2 -16.13 -25.80 -9.69
C THR A 2 -16.00 -24.34 -9.27
N ALA A 3 -16.85 -23.45 -9.79
CA ALA A 3 -16.86 -22.03 -9.41
C ALA A 3 -17.04 -21.82 -7.89
N ARG A 4 -17.70 -22.78 -7.22
CA ARG A 4 -17.90 -22.81 -5.78
C ARG A 4 -16.58 -23.08 -5.02
N ASP A 5 -15.75 -23.98 -5.53
CA ASP A 5 -14.44 -24.29 -4.96
C ASP A 5 -13.50 -23.09 -5.07
N ALA A 6 -13.51 -22.41 -6.22
CA ALA A 6 -12.72 -21.19 -6.43
C ALA A 6 -13.12 -20.07 -5.47
N THR A 7 -14.42 -19.86 -5.28
CA THR A 7 -14.94 -18.85 -4.34
C THR A 7 -14.51 -19.14 -2.89
N LEU A 8 -14.55 -20.41 -2.49
CA LEU A 8 -14.16 -20.84 -1.15
C LEU A 8 -12.64 -20.71 -0.94
N ALA A 9 -11.84 -21.03 -1.96
CA ALA A 9 -10.40 -20.81 -1.94
C ALA A 9 -10.05 -19.33 -1.79
N LEU A 10 -10.70 -18.44 -2.56
CA LEU A 10 -10.48 -17.00 -2.48
C LEU A 10 -10.83 -16.44 -1.09
N ARG A 11 -11.92 -16.89 -0.49
CA ARG A 11 -12.28 -16.49 0.88
C ARG A 11 -11.24 -16.93 1.92
N LYS A 12 -10.73 -18.15 1.82
CA LYS A 12 -9.67 -18.65 2.70
C LYS A 12 -8.38 -17.86 2.54
N VAL A 13 -7.98 -17.56 1.30
CA VAL A 13 -6.81 -16.71 1.01
C VAL A 13 -7.00 -15.30 1.57
N ALA A 14 -8.20 -14.72 1.41
CA ALA A 14 -8.50 -13.41 1.98
C ALA A 14 -8.45 -13.41 3.51
N ALA A 15 -8.97 -14.45 4.17
CA ALA A 15 -8.93 -14.60 5.62
C ALA A 15 -7.49 -14.76 6.13
N LEU A 16 -6.68 -15.60 5.46
CA LEU A 16 -5.26 -15.75 5.79
C LEU A 16 -4.51 -14.42 5.62
N ARG A 17 -4.76 -13.70 4.54
CA ARG A 17 -4.18 -12.38 4.31
C ARG A 17 -4.57 -11.39 5.42
N ALA A 18 -5.83 -11.37 5.82
CA ALA A 18 -6.30 -10.52 6.93
C ALA A 18 -5.62 -10.88 8.26
N LEU A 19 -5.40 -12.17 8.53
CA LEU A 19 -4.70 -12.63 9.72
C LEU A 19 -3.22 -12.22 9.69
N CYS A 20 -2.53 -12.43 8.57
CA CYS A 20 -1.13 -12.02 8.40
C CYS A 20 -0.93 -10.50 8.53
N LEU A 21 -1.95 -9.70 8.21
CA LEU A 21 -1.92 -8.24 8.41
C LEU A 21 -2.13 -7.82 9.87
N ARG A 22 -2.74 -8.69 10.70
CA ARG A 22 -3.02 -8.42 12.12
C ARG A 22 -1.95 -8.96 13.06
N LEU A 23 -1.11 -9.89 12.60
CA LEU A 23 -0.02 -10.41 13.41
C LEU A 23 1.03 -9.31 13.62
N PRO A 24 1.55 -9.12 14.85
CA PRO A 24 2.63 -8.19 15.10
C PRO A 24 3.86 -8.65 14.33
N HIS A 25 4.15 -7.98 13.21
CA HIS A 25 5.34 -8.25 12.41
C HIS A 25 6.56 -7.68 13.12
N LEU A 26 7.43 -8.56 13.61
CA LEU A 26 8.74 -8.18 14.12
C LEU A 26 9.70 -8.03 12.93
N PRO A 27 10.24 -6.84 12.67
CA PRO A 27 11.09 -6.62 11.51
C PRO A 27 12.41 -7.38 11.67
N THR A 28 12.79 -8.12 10.63
CA THR A 28 14.09 -8.80 10.58
C THR A 28 15.24 -7.77 10.60
N PRO A 29 16.47 -8.14 10.99
CA PRO A 29 17.60 -7.19 10.98
C PRO A 29 17.83 -6.52 9.62
N ALA A 30 17.70 -7.29 8.53
CA ALA A 30 17.80 -6.76 7.17
C ALA A 30 16.65 -5.80 6.82
N GLU A 31 15.46 -6.00 7.38
CA GLU A 31 14.33 -5.07 7.21
C GLU A 31 14.53 -3.80 8.02
N GLN A 32 15.09 -3.89 9.23
CA GLN A 32 15.43 -2.73 10.04
C GLN A 32 16.50 -1.85 9.38
N GLU A 33 17.51 -2.46 8.74
CA GLU A 33 18.50 -1.72 7.96
C GLU A 33 17.86 -0.98 6.78
N ARG A 34 17.00 -1.67 6.02
CA ARG A 34 16.24 -1.05 4.92
C ARG A 34 15.32 0.06 5.39
N LEU A 35 14.72 -0.06 6.57
CA LEU A 35 13.91 1.00 7.17
C LEU A 35 14.74 2.22 7.55
N ARG A 36 15.95 2.03 8.07
CA ARG A 36 16.89 3.14 8.35
C ARG A 36 17.32 3.84 7.07
N GLN A 37 17.63 3.09 6.01
CA GLN A 37 17.92 3.65 4.69
C GLN A 37 16.74 4.44 4.13
N PHE A 38 15.53 3.90 4.28
CA PHE A 38 14.30 4.58 3.88
C PHE A 38 14.09 5.90 4.61
N GLU A 39 14.36 5.99 5.92
CA GLU A 39 14.25 7.23 6.68
C GLU A 39 15.16 8.35 6.12
N THR A 40 16.36 8.00 5.64
CA THR A 40 17.25 8.94 4.93
C THR A 40 16.66 9.36 3.58
N LEU A 41 16.06 8.44 2.83
CA LEU A 41 15.43 8.72 1.53
C LEU A 41 14.19 9.61 1.64
N VAL A 42 13.48 9.59 2.78
CA VAL A 42 12.33 10.48 3.01
C VAL A 42 12.75 11.95 3.01
N ALA A 43 13.97 12.27 3.47
CA ALA A 43 14.49 13.63 3.44
C ALA A 43 14.77 14.11 2.01
N SER A 44 15.28 13.22 1.16
CA SER A 44 15.68 13.53 -0.23
C SER A 44 15.19 12.47 -1.23
N PRO A 45 13.87 12.40 -1.51
CA PRO A 45 13.30 11.36 -2.38
C PRO A 45 13.79 11.45 -3.83
N GLU A 46 14.15 12.66 -4.27
CA GLU A 46 14.61 12.97 -5.64
C GLU A 46 15.96 12.32 -5.96
N ALA A 47 16.75 11.98 -4.93
CA ALA A 47 18.07 11.35 -5.06
C ALA A 47 18.01 9.81 -5.12
N ALA A 48 16.81 9.22 -5.05
CA ALA A 48 16.65 7.78 -5.02
C ALA A 48 17.10 7.11 -6.34
N THR A 49 17.78 5.98 -6.21
CA THR A 49 18.34 5.19 -7.32
C THR A 49 17.80 3.76 -7.33
N ASP A 50 18.09 2.98 -8.39
CA ASP A 50 17.66 1.58 -8.50
C ASP A 50 18.10 0.70 -7.30
N VAL A 51 19.18 1.09 -6.59
CA VAL A 51 19.67 0.36 -5.41
C VAL A 51 18.74 0.55 -4.20
N ASP A 52 17.99 1.65 -4.17
CA ASP A 52 17.13 2.05 -3.06
C ASP A 52 15.73 1.40 -3.13
N VAL A 53 15.42 0.68 -4.21
CA VAL A 53 14.10 0.11 -4.46
C VAL A 53 13.62 -0.78 -3.31
N ASP A 54 14.49 -1.63 -2.77
CA ASP A 54 14.09 -2.52 -1.67
C ASP A 54 13.84 -1.74 -0.36
N ALA A 55 14.57 -0.65 -0.12
CA ALA A 55 14.33 0.24 1.02
C ALA A 55 12.98 0.96 0.86
N LEU A 56 12.68 1.47 -0.34
CA LEU A 56 11.41 2.09 -0.68
C LEU A 56 10.23 1.12 -0.53
N VAL A 57 10.35 -0.12 -1.01
CA VAL A 57 9.30 -1.14 -0.90
C VAL A 57 8.98 -1.46 0.56
N VAL A 58 10.01 -1.61 1.40
CA VAL A 58 9.84 -1.87 2.84
C VAL A 58 9.20 -0.67 3.54
N GLY A 59 9.68 0.55 3.25
CA GLY A 59 9.13 1.79 3.81
C GLY A 59 7.67 2.02 3.44
N TRP A 60 7.34 1.87 2.16
CA TRP A 60 5.98 2.00 1.65
C TRP A 60 5.05 0.94 2.20
N ARG A 61 5.52 -0.30 2.36
CA ARG A 61 4.77 -1.35 3.05
C ARG A 61 4.44 -0.92 4.49
N ARG A 62 5.41 -0.38 5.23
CA ARG A 62 5.18 0.09 6.61
C ARG A 62 4.17 1.23 6.66
N TRP A 63 4.28 2.21 5.79
CA TRP A 63 3.29 3.31 5.70
C TRP A 63 1.90 2.82 5.32
N TRP A 64 1.80 1.88 4.38
CA TRP A 64 0.53 1.27 4.00
C TRP A 64 -0.14 0.55 5.18
N LEU A 65 0.62 -0.28 5.90
CA LEU A 65 0.11 -1.02 7.07
C LEU A 65 -0.29 -0.10 8.24
N THR A 66 0.38 1.04 8.38
CA THR A 66 0.08 2.04 9.42
C THR A 66 -0.93 3.10 8.98
N GLY A 67 -1.49 3.00 7.77
CA GLY A 67 -2.49 3.93 7.26
C GLY A 67 -1.95 5.31 6.86
N ARG A 68 -0.63 5.47 6.74
CA ARG A 68 0.03 6.74 6.35
C ARG A 68 0.01 6.93 4.83
N ILE A 69 -1.20 6.99 4.26
CA ILE A 69 -1.40 7.05 2.80
C ILE A 69 -0.92 8.39 2.23
N ASP A 70 -1.15 9.49 2.93
CA ASP A 70 -0.75 10.84 2.49
C ASP A 70 0.77 10.95 2.31
N LEU A 71 1.54 10.38 3.24
CA LEU A 71 3.01 10.37 3.16
C LEU A 71 3.51 9.56 1.97
N LEU A 72 2.84 8.45 1.66
CA LEU A 72 3.16 7.64 0.48
C LEU A 72 2.93 8.43 -0.80
N LEU A 73 1.77 9.09 -0.93
CA LEU A 73 1.44 9.90 -2.10
C LEU A 73 2.38 11.11 -2.26
N ALA A 74 2.68 11.80 -1.16
CA ALA A 74 3.59 12.95 -1.15
C ALA A 74 5.05 12.56 -1.51
N MET A 75 5.50 11.39 -1.06
CA MET A 75 6.82 10.89 -1.45
C MET A 75 6.83 10.44 -2.91
N ALA A 76 5.78 9.76 -3.37
CA ALA A 76 5.67 9.29 -4.75
C ALA A 76 5.72 10.44 -5.77
N SER A 77 5.17 11.62 -5.45
CA SER A 77 5.24 12.78 -6.35
C SER A 77 6.64 13.40 -6.46
N ARG A 78 7.56 13.05 -5.57
CA ARG A 78 8.95 13.56 -5.55
C ARG A 78 9.97 12.53 -6.02
N LEU A 79 9.57 11.27 -6.20
CA LEU A 79 10.46 10.21 -6.67
C LEU A 79 10.67 10.33 -8.19
N PRO A 80 11.84 9.89 -8.69
CA PRO A 80 12.04 9.73 -10.13
C PRO A 80 10.99 8.77 -10.73
N ALA A 81 10.24 9.23 -11.73
CA ALA A 81 9.15 8.46 -12.34
C ALA A 81 9.62 7.10 -12.88
N ALA A 82 10.82 7.07 -13.48
CA ALA A 82 11.45 5.86 -13.99
C ALA A 82 11.62 4.76 -12.93
N LEU A 83 11.79 5.14 -11.66
CA LEU A 83 11.98 4.22 -10.55
C LEU A 83 10.63 3.68 -10.04
N ALA A 84 9.63 4.57 -9.90
CA ALA A 84 8.30 4.19 -9.42
C ALA A 84 7.52 3.32 -10.42
N GLU A 85 7.72 3.53 -11.72
CA GLU A 85 7.01 2.79 -12.79
C GLU A 85 7.65 1.44 -13.11
N ARG A 86 8.97 1.30 -12.90
CA ARG A 86 9.72 0.09 -13.28
C ARG A 86 9.57 -1.05 -12.29
N ASP A 87 9.35 -0.78 -11.00
CA ASP A 87 9.10 -1.83 -10.00
C ASP A 87 7.59 -2.03 -9.76
N LEU A 88 7.13 -3.25 -10.04
CA LEU A 88 5.72 -3.63 -9.91
C LEU A 88 5.18 -3.51 -8.47
N ARG A 89 6.04 -3.67 -7.46
CA ARG A 89 5.64 -3.60 -6.04
C ARG A 89 5.38 -2.16 -5.66
N LEU A 90 6.28 -1.24 -6.05
CA LEU A 90 6.08 0.21 -5.86
C LEU A 90 4.84 0.69 -6.62
N ALA A 91 4.71 0.33 -7.90
CA ALA A 91 3.52 0.67 -8.69
C ALA A 91 2.22 0.16 -8.05
N GLY A 92 2.25 -1.07 -7.50
CA GLY A 92 1.12 -1.66 -6.78
C GLY A 92 0.70 -0.87 -5.53
N TYR A 93 1.66 -0.45 -4.71
CA TYR A 93 1.37 0.38 -3.53
C TYR A 93 0.85 1.76 -3.91
N LEU A 94 1.44 2.40 -4.93
CA LEU A 94 0.98 3.70 -5.42
C LEU A 94 -0.46 3.64 -5.94
N GLN A 95 -0.78 2.60 -6.73
CA GLN A 95 -2.13 2.41 -7.23
C GLN A 95 -3.12 2.13 -6.09
N ALA A 96 -2.76 1.31 -5.12
CA ALA A 96 -3.59 1.03 -3.95
C ALA A 96 -3.83 2.29 -3.10
N ALA A 97 -2.81 3.14 -2.93
CA ALA A 97 -2.91 4.43 -2.25
C ALA A 97 -3.89 5.38 -2.96
N ARG A 98 -3.78 5.51 -4.29
CA ARG A 98 -4.71 6.31 -5.11
C ARG A 98 -6.15 5.83 -4.96
N MET A 99 -6.38 4.52 -5.08
CA MET A 99 -7.72 3.93 -4.94
C MET A 99 -8.33 4.17 -3.56
N ARG A 100 -7.51 4.10 -2.49
CA ARG A 100 -7.97 4.35 -1.13
C ARG A 100 -8.30 5.82 -0.89
N ASN A 101 -7.45 6.74 -1.38
CA ASN A 101 -7.71 8.18 -1.30
C ASN A 101 -9.02 8.56 -2.02
N SER A 102 -9.22 8.06 -3.25
CA SER A 102 -10.46 8.32 -4.01
C SER A 102 -11.72 7.70 -3.38
N ALA A 103 -11.58 6.62 -2.61
CA ALA A 103 -12.70 6.03 -1.88
C ALA A 103 -13.10 6.87 -0.65
N GLU A 104 -12.13 7.57 -0.04
CA GLU A 104 -12.31 8.42 1.14
C GLU A 104 -12.85 9.80 0.77
N GLU A 105 -12.47 10.33 -0.40
CA GLU A 105 -13.01 11.59 -0.97
C GLU A 105 -14.45 11.45 -1.51
N ARG A 106 -14.98 10.22 -1.63
CA ARG A 106 -16.31 10.00 -2.20
C ARG A 106 -17.39 10.42 -1.19
N PRO A 107 -18.23 11.44 -1.50
CA PRO A 107 -19.29 11.85 -0.58
C PRO A 107 -20.29 10.70 -0.38
N PRO A 108 -20.88 10.56 0.82
CA PRO A 108 -21.86 9.52 1.10
C PRO A 108 -23.03 9.65 0.12
N PRO A 109 -23.62 8.52 -0.35
CA PRO A 109 -24.80 8.58 -1.21
C PRO A 109 -25.91 9.36 -0.51
N PRO A 110 -26.65 10.23 -1.23
CA PRO A 110 -27.75 10.97 -0.62
C PRO A 110 -28.76 9.98 -0.01
N PRO A 111 -29.36 10.30 1.15
CA PRO A 111 -30.33 9.42 1.78
C PRO A 111 -31.45 9.15 0.79
N THR A 112 -31.66 7.87 0.46
CA THR A 112 -32.78 7.43 -0.36
C THR A 112 -34.06 7.89 0.32
N ALA A 113 -34.73 8.86 -0.30
CA ALA A 113 -36.06 9.28 0.11
C ALA A 113 -37.00 8.08 -0.08
N THR A 114 -37.19 7.32 1.00
CA THR A 114 -38.24 6.30 1.07
C THR A 114 -39.57 7.03 1.02
N HIS A 115 -40.09 7.18 -0.20
CA HIS A 115 -41.47 7.60 -0.43
C HIS A 115 -42.37 6.50 0.14
N ARG A 116 -42.83 6.67 1.38
CA ARG A 116 -43.96 5.92 1.91
C ARG A 116 -45.21 6.46 1.20
N ALA A 117 -45.81 5.61 0.38
CA ALA A 117 -47.16 5.77 -0.14
C ALA A 117 -48.20 5.58 0.98
#